data_AF-A0A381JTD4-F1
#
_entry.id   AF-A0A381JTD4-F1
#
_cell.length_a   1.000
_cell.length_b   1.000
_cell.length_c   1.000
_cell.angle_alpha   90.00
_cell.angle_beta   90.00
_cell.angle_gamma   90.00
#
_symmetry.space_group_name_H-M   'P 1'
#
loop_
_entity.id
_entity.type
_entity.pdbx_description
1 polymer ?
#
loop_
_entity_poly.entity_id
_entity_poly.type
_entity_poly.pdbx_seq_one_letter_code
_entity_poly.pdbx_strand_id
1 'polypeptide(L)'
;MKKIKKSNFVITLLLLLFTISCSNERNDEISTDMEKYSLKNETLKSLSPFSIGHKINEIKIKKNSLSSYTITTTRYEEDNTGHKNDIFEITLAEDILNISGNFYSINYDVEKNEKTNQIYFSKNGKKEIISEDFINTISGNDLHALNRLVALYIELYDNSIKKMGPETDVLAKKSCAKFESGIGFTGTASSIRSVEDAQAYIDSGHGDCKIAGTDTSCALGSHICASTTTLQCFGGSCSGGGGSGGGGGWKVSNK
;
A
#
# COMPACT_ATOMS: atom_id res chain seq x y z
N MET A 1 77.42 -42.15 -11.19
CA MET A 1 76.17 -41.35 -11.24
C MET A 1 76.52 -39.92 -10.87
N LYS A 2 76.49 -39.01 -11.87
CA LYS A 2 76.95 -37.61 -11.76
C LYS A 2 75.87 -36.71 -11.15
N LYS A 3 76.36 -35.67 -10.49
CA LYS A 3 75.69 -34.66 -9.66
C LYS A 3 75.39 -33.39 -10.50
N ILE A 4 74.37 -32.63 -10.05
CA ILE A 4 74.27 -31.15 -10.01
C ILE A 4 73.60 -30.36 -11.19
N LYS A 5 72.40 -29.84 -10.84
CA LYS A 5 71.84 -28.45 -10.85
C LYS A 5 71.48 -27.65 -12.12
N LYS A 6 70.26 -27.08 -12.00
CA LYS A 6 69.74 -25.73 -12.36
C LYS A 6 69.60 -25.43 -13.86
N SER A 7 68.75 -24.53 -14.34
CA SER A 7 67.50 -23.85 -13.95
C SER A 7 67.29 -22.82 -15.06
N ASN A 8 66.05 -22.57 -15.45
CA ASN A 8 65.54 -21.40 -16.18
C ASN A 8 65.91 -21.26 -17.67
N PHE A 9 64.89 -21.38 -18.53
CA PHE A 9 64.73 -20.44 -19.63
C PHE A 9 63.32 -19.87 -19.61
N VAL A 10 63.29 -18.54 -19.60
CA VAL A 10 62.13 -17.66 -19.55
C VAL A 10 61.57 -17.54 -20.96
N ILE A 11 60.27 -17.73 -21.15
CA ILE A 11 59.55 -17.14 -22.28
C ILE A 11 58.38 -16.35 -21.71
N THR A 12 58.65 -15.05 -21.58
CA THR A 12 57.67 -13.98 -21.50
C THR A 12 56.97 -13.89 -22.86
N LEU A 13 55.64 -14.03 -22.90
CA LEU A 13 54.85 -13.43 -23.97
C LEU A 13 53.61 -12.78 -23.36
N LEU A 14 53.75 -11.48 -23.13
CA LEU A 14 52.64 -10.54 -23.03
C LEU A 14 51.89 -10.57 -24.38
N LEU A 15 50.58 -10.79 -24.34
CA LEU A 15 49.64 -10.07 -25.20
C LEU A 15 48.35 -9.83 -24.42
N LEU A 16 48.21 -8.55 -24.09
CA LEU A 16 47.07 -7.87 -23.51
C LEU A 16 45.82 -7.98 -24.40
N LEU A 17 44.66 -7.81 -23.74
CA LEU A 17 43.40 -7.28 -24.26
C LEU A 17 42.54 -8.24 -25.10
N PHE A 18 41.72 -9.02 -24.40
CA PHE A 18 40.27 -8.99 -24.63
C PHE A 18 39.56 -9.12 -23.28
N THR A 19 39.26 -7.96 -22.69
CA THR A 19 38.12 -7.80 -21.79
C THR A 19 36.86 -8.08 -22.61
N ILE A 20 36.37 -9.31 -22.59
CA ILE A 20 34.99 -9.60 -22.94
C ILE A 20 34.21 -9.52 -21.63
N SER A 21 33.65 -8.34 -21.39
CA SER A 21 32.40 -8.20 -20.66
C SER A 21 31.39 -9.16 -21.23
N CYS A 22 30.96 -10.11 -20.41
CA CYS A 22 29.57 -10.55 -20.34
C CYS A 22 29.29 -10.85 -18.88
N SER A 23 28.75 -9.83 -18.22
CA SER A 23 27.72 -9.93 -17.19
C SER A 23 27.11 -11.32 -17.07
N ASN A 24 27.56 -12.08 -16.08
CA ASN A 24 26.64 -12.91 -15.31
C ASN A 24 26.36 -12.16 -14.02
N GLU A 25 25.67 -11.01 -14.15
CA GLU A 25 24.57 -10.79 -13.22
C GLU A 25 23.67 -11.99 -13.46
N ARG A 26 23.77 -13.00 -12.59
CA ARG A 26 22.61 -13.84 -12.37
C ARG A 26 21.52 -12.86 -11.99
N ASN A 27 20.67 -12.53 -12.96
CA ASN A 27 19.25 -12.44 -12.70
C ASN A 27 18.91 -13.79 -12.08
N ASP A 28 19.22 -13.95 -10.80
CA ASP A 28 18.53 -14.92 -9.96
C ASP A 28 17.08 -14.51 -10.14
N GLU A 29 16.43 -15.32 -10.97
CA GLU A 29 15.01 -15.42 -11.20
C GLU A 29 14.35 -15.03 -9.88
N ILE A 30 13.83 -13.79 -9.81
CA ILE A 30 13.02 -13.33 -8.69
C ILE A 30 12.07 -14.49 -8.42
N SER A 31 12.23 -15.12 -7.25
CA SER A 31 11.61 -16.40 -6.88
C SER A 31 10.20 -16.50 -7.46
N THR A 32 9.81 -17.68 -7.95
CA THR A 32 8.46 -17.95 -8.47
C THR A 32 7.35 -17.46 -7.51
N ASP A 33 7.64 -17.37 -6.21
CA ASP A 33 6.72 -16.85 -5.19
C ASP A 33 6.44 -15.34 -5.31
N MET A 34 7.36 -14.57 -5.89
CA MET A 34 7.25 -13.12 -6.10
C MET A 34 6.63 -12.74 -7.45
N GLU A 35 6.43 -13.70 -8.37
CA GLU A 35 5.69 -13.47 -9.62
C GLU A 35 4.27 -12.94 -9.34
N LYS A 36 3.63 -13.38 -8.25
CA LYS A 36 2.31 -12.90 -7.82
C LYS A 36 2.28 -11.40 -7.49
N TYR A 37 3.44 -10.79 -7.25
CA TYR A 37 3.62 -9.37 -6.96
C TYR A 37 4.18 -8.55 -8.13
N SER A 38 4.38 -9.18 -9.28
CA SER A 38 4.75 -8.45 -10.49
C SER A 38 3.53 -7.69 -11.04
N LEU A 39 3.59 -6.36 -10.95
CA LEU A 39 2.53 -5.48 -11.44
C LEU A 39 2.51 -5.46 -12.97
N LYS A 40 1.34 -5.75 -13.55
CA LYS A 40 1.11 -5.67 -15.00
C LYS A 40 0.63 -4.25 -15.36
N ASN A 41 1.08 -3.73 -16.51
CA ASN A 41 0.83 -2.36 -16.97
C ASN A 41 -0.66 -1.97 -17.13
N GLU A 42 -1.60 -2.93 -17.10
CA GLU A 42 -3.04 -2.69 -17.37
C GLU A 42 -3.95 -2.72 -16.14
N THR A 43 -3.40 -2.70 -14.93
CA THR A 43 -4.16 -2.79 -13.68
C THR A 43 -4.30 -1.36 -13.16
N LEU A 44 -5.40 -0.61 -13.32
CA LEU A 44 -6.70 -0.80 -12.65
C LEU A 44 -7.76 0.07 -13.37
N LYS A 45 -8.68 -0.54 -14.14
CA LYS A 45 -9.77 0.20 -14.81
C LYS A 45 -10.89 0.64 -13.84
N SER A 46 -10.93 0.05 -12.65
CA SER A 46 -11.89 0.34 -11.58
C SER A 46 -11.18 0.19 -10.23
N LEU A 47 -11.52 1.06 -9.29
CA LEU A 47 -10.93 1.10 -7.95
C LEU A 47 -11.85 0.43 -6.93
N SER A 48 -11.30 -0.16 -5.86
CA SER A 48 -12.13 -0.70 -4.78
C SER A 48 -12.68 0.41 -3.85
N PRO A 49 -13.67 0.06 -3.00
CA PRO A 49 -14.06 0.87 -1.83
C PRO A 49 -12.91 1.37 -0.97
N PHE A 50 -11.85 0.57 -0.83
CA PHE A 50 -10.67 0.98 -0.06
C PHE A 50 -9.99 2.21 -0.66
N SER A 51 -9.71 2.18 -1.96
CA SER A 51 -9.07 3.31 -2.65
C SER A 51 -9.92 4.57 -2.62
N ILE A 52 -11.23 4.41 -2.85
CA ILE A 52 -12.16 5.54 -2.91
C ILE A 52 -12.38 6.14 -1.53
N GLY A 53 -12.45 5.34 -0.46
CA GLY A 53 -12.48 5.82 0.91
C GLY A 53 -11.24 6.65 1.27
N HIS A 54 -10.09 6.37 0.64
CA HIS A 54 -8.87 7.18 0.77
C HIS A 54 -8.75 8.28 -0.29
N LYS A 55 -9.85 8.63 -0.97
CA LYS A 55 -9.94 9.64 -2.03
C LYS A 55 -8.97 9.43 -3.19
N ILE A 56 -8.58 8.19 -3.45
CA ILE A 56 -7.77 7.83 -4.60
C ILE A 56 -8.72 7.65 -5.78
N ASN A 57 -8.48 8.39 -6.86
CA ASN A 57 -9.33 8.38 -8.06
C ASN A 57 -8.61 7.78 -9.26
N GLU A 58 -7.28 7.76 -9.21
CA GLU A 58 -6.44 7.23 -10.25
C GLU A 58 -5.18 6.65 -9.62
N ILE A 59 -4.74 5.51 -10.15
CA ILE A 59 -3.47 4.88 -9.82
C ILE A 59 -2.70 4.70 -11.13
N LYS A 60 -1.51 5.28 -11.20
CA LYS A 60 -0.57 5.11 -12.31
C LYS A 60 0.61 4.27 -11.84
N ILE A 61 0.96 3.29 -12.64
CA ILE A 61 2.06 2.38 -12.36
C ILE A 61 3.14 2.61 -13.42
N LYS A 62 4.36 2.89 -12.96
CA LYS A 62 5.54 2.99 -13.82
C LYS A 62 6.55 1.93 -13.37
N LYS A 63 6.84 0.97 -14.23
CA LYS A 63 7.93 0.02 -14.01
C LYS A 63 9.27 0.72 -14.22
N ASN A 64 10.12 0.71 -13.20
CA ASN A 64 11.47 1.30 -13.24
C ASN A 64 12.53 0.26 -13.60
N SER A 65 12.39 -0.96 -13.06
CA SER A 65 13.25 -2.11 -13.33
C SER A 65 12.45 -3.41 -13.24
N LEU A 66 13.10 -4.57 -13.38
CA LEU A 66 12.47 -5.88 -13.15
C LEU A 66 11.83 -5.99 -11.75
N SER A 67 12.47 -5.38 -10.76
CA SER A 67 12.16 -5.49 -9.33
C SER A 67 11.65 -4.19 -8.70
N SER A 68 11.39 -3.14 -9.48
CA SER A 68 10.99 -1.83 -8.91
C SER A 68 9.92 -1.12 -9.74
N TYR A 69 8.97 -0.52 -9.03
CA TYR A 69 7.85 0.23 -9.58
C TYR A 69 7.63 1.53 -8.81
N THR A 70 7.37 2.61 -9.53
CA THR A 70 6.79 3.84 -8.96
C THR A 70 5.28 3.80 -9.13
N ILE A 71 4.54 4.03 -8.04
CA ILE A 71 3.09 4.16 -8.06
C ILE A 71 2.73 5.61 -7.76
N THR A 72 2.00 6.26 -8.66
CA THR A 72 1.43 7.58 -8.42
C THR A 72 -0.06 7.45 -8.19
N THR A 73 -0.54 7.90 -7.03
CA THR A 73 -1.99 7.98 -6.75
C THR A 73 -2.45 9.43 -6.82
N THR A 74 -3.49 9.71 -7.60
CA THR A 74 -4.10 11.03 -7.69
C THR A 74 -5.26 11.15 -6.71
N ARG A 75 -5.21 12.17 -5.84
CA ARG A 75 -6.30 12.53 -4.91
C ARG A 75 -6.92 13.87 -5.23
N TYR A 76 -8.23 13.99 -5.02
CA TYR A 76 -8.92 15.27 -4.97
C TYR A 76 -8.94 15.79 -3.53
N GLU A 77 -8.47 17.02 -3.34
CA GLU A 77 -8.72 17.76 -2.11
C GLU A 77 -10.13 18.35 -2.14
N GLU A 78 -10.77 18.44 -0.97
CA GLU A 78 -12.18 18.82 -0.84
C GLU A 78 -12.47 20.28 -1.20
N ASP A 79 -11.42 21.10 -1.32
CA ASP A 79 -11.53 22.55 -1.41
C ASP A 79 -11.46 23.04 -2.86
N ASN A 80 -11.52 22.14 -3.86
CA ASN A 80 -11.36 22.44 -5.29
C ASN A 80 -10.02 23.15 -5.66
N THR A 81 -9.02 23.12 -4.77
CA THR A 81 -7.75 23.85 -4.92
C THR A 81 -6.65 23.07 -5.65
N GLY A 82 -6.83 21.78 -5.90
CA GLY A 82 -5.90 21.02 -6.75
C GLY A 82 -5.94 19.51 -6.59
N HIS A 83 -5.24 18.84 -7.50
CA HIS A 83 -4.92 17.43 -7.40
C HIS A 83 -3.66 17.27 -6.55
N LYS A 84 -3.70 16.37 -5.58
CA LYS A 84 -2.49 15.97 -4.85
C LYS A 84 -2.07 14.59 -5.30
N ASN A 85 -0.84 14.51 -5.81
CA ASN A 85 -0.23 13.24 -6.16
C ASN A 85 0.57 12.75 -4.97
N ASP A 86 0.29 11.53 -4.53
CA ASP A 86 1.21 10.81 -3.66
C ASP A 86 2.01 9.83 -4.52
N ILE A 87 3.29 9.70 -4.18
CA ILE A 87 4.23 8.84 -4.88
C ILE A 87 4.67 7.77 -3.90
N PHE A 88 4.58 6.53 -4.36
CA PHE A 88 5.02 5.35 -3.65
C PHE A 88 6.06 4.61 -4.47
N GLU A 89 7.02 4.02 -3.78
CA GLU A 89 8.02 3.17 -4.39
C GLU A 89 7.81 1.74 -3.91
N ILE A 90 7.69 0.83 -4.86
CA ILE A 90 7.59 -0.61 -4.64
C ILE A 90 8.88 -1.27 -5.07
N THR A 91 9.42 -2.11 -4.20
CA THR A 91 10.60 -2.93 -4.49
C THR A 91 10.34 -4.39 -4.17
N LEU A 92 10.72 -5.26 -5.10
CA LEU A 92 10.70 -6.71 -4.98
C LEU A 92 12.14 -7.21 -4.84
N ALA A 93 12.49 -7.77 -3.69
CA ALA A 93 13.71 -8.56 -3.50
C ALA A 93 13.32 -10.02 -3.24
N GLU A 94 14.28 -10.94 -3.28
CA GLU A 94 14.08 -12.42 -3.27
C GLU A 94 12.82 -12.92 -2.57
N ASP A 95 12.66 -12.60 -1.28
CA ASP A 95 11.49 -12.96 -0.45
C ASP A 95 10.76 -11.73 0.13
N ILE A 96 11.01 -10.53 -0.40
CA ILE A 96 10.60 -9.28 0.20
C ILE A 96 9.83 -8.42 -0.80
N LEU A 97 8.58 -8.12 -0.48
CA LEU A 97 7.81 -7.06 -1.12
C LEU A 97 7.77 -5.86 -0.17
N ASN A 98 8.25 -4.71 -0.62
CA ASN A 98 8.21 -3.49 0.14
C ASN A 98 7.44 -2.40 -0.61
N ILE A 99 6.53 -1.72 0.08
CA ILE A 99 5.83 -0.52 -0.40
C ILE A 99 6.22 0.63 0.53
N SER A 100 6.76 1.69 -0.04
CA SER A 100 7.22 2.86 0.71
C SER A 100 6.59 4.14 0.20
N GLY A 101 6.41 5.11 1.10
CA GLY A 101 5.86 6.42 0.77
C GLY A 101 6.30 7.49 1.78
N ASN A 102 6.30 8.74 1.35
CA ASN A 102 6.57 9.87 2.23
C ASN A 102 5.24 10.50 2.69
N PHE A 103 5.02 10.50 4.00
CA PHE A 103 3.87 11.15 4.61
C PHE A 103 4.36 12.11 5.69
N TYR A 104 3.88 13.35 5.69
CA TYR A 104 4.25 14.34 6.71
C TYR A 104 5.77 14.52 6.87
N SER A 105 6.51 14.47 5.76
CA SER A 105 7.99 14.53 5.74
C SER A 105 8.69 13.35 6.44
N ILE A 106 7.98 12.26 6.68
CA ILE A 106 8.49 11.01 7.27
C ILE A 106 8.37 9.92 6.22
N ASN A 107 9.42 9.11 6.09
CA ASN A 107 9.38 7.93 5.23
C ASN A 107 8.77 6.78 6.03
N TYR A 108 7.71 6.20 5.46
CA TYR A 108 7.07 5.01 5.97
C TYR A 108 7.18 3.89 4.95
N ASP A 109 7.25 2.67 5.45
CA ASP A 109 7.26 1.48 4.62
C ASP A 109 6.45 0.35 5.26
N VAL A 110 5.82 -0.45 4.39
CA VAL A 110 5.23 -1.73 4.73
C VAL A 110 5.97 -2.80 3.95
N GLU A 111 6.62 -3.69 4.69
CA GLU A 111 7.39 -4.79 4.13
C GLU A 111 6.69 -6.12 4.44
N LYS A 112 6.42 -6.91 3.40
CA LYS A 112 6.11 -8.33 3.52
C LYS A 112 7.36 -9.15 3.30
N ASN A 113 7.66 -10.01 4.27
CA ASN A 113 8.61 -11.10 4.10
C ASN A 113 7.86 -12.41 3.84
N GLU A 114 8.03 -12.99 2.65
CA GLU A 114 7.37 -14.23 2.23
C GLU A 114 7.92 -15.45 2.97
N LYS A 115 9.23 -15.49 3.21
CA LYS A 115 9.90 -16.60 3.88
C LYS A 115 9.46 -16.78 5.33
N THR A 116 9.29 -15.68 6.07
CA THR A 116 8.83 -15.71 7.47
C THR A 116 7.33 -15.52 7.61
N ASN A 117 6.65 -15.19 6.52
CA ASN A 117 5.24 -14.77 6.49
C ASN A 117 4.95 -13.53 7.36
N GLN A 118 5.96 -12.77 7.79
CA GLN A 118 5.80 -11.60 8.66
C GLN A 118 5.61 -10.32 7.86
N ILE A 119 4.92 -9.35 8.46
CA ILE A 119 4.69 -8.04 7.89
C ILE A 119 5.25 -7.01 8.86
N TYR A 120 5.96 -6.04 8.33
CA TYR A 120 6.59 -5.01 9.12
C TYR A 120 6.11 -3.64 8.69
N PHE A 121 6.01 -2.75 9.66
CA PHE A 121 5.87 -1.33 9.43
C PHE A 121 7.16 -0.66 9.87
N SER A 122 7.75 0.18 9.03
CA SER A 122 8.87 1.01 9.46
C SER A 122 8.60 2.49 9.33
N LYS A 123 9.21 3.23 10.25
CA LYS A 123 9.19 4.69 10.33
C LYS A 123 10.62 5.20 10.37
N ASN A 124 11.05 5.92 9.33
CA ASN A 124 12.43 6.35 9.15
C ASN A 124 13.45 5.19 9.32
N GLY A 125 13.11 4.02 8.78
CA GLY A 125 13.95 2.82 8.83
C GLY A 125 13.94 2.06 10.16
N LYS A 126 13.23 2.53 11.20
CA LYS A 126 12.98 1.73 12.40
C LYS A 126 11.80 0.80 12.14
N LYS A 127 12.08 -0.51 12.14
CA LYS A 127 11.17 -1.56 11.70
C LYS A 127 10.54 -2.28 12.88
N GLU A 128 9.22 -2.42 12.84
CA GLU A 128 8.42 -3.14 13.84
C GLU A 128 7.52 -4.17 13.17
N ILE A 129 7.33 -5.33 13.80
CA ILE A 129 6.40 -6.35 13.31
C ILE A 129 4.98 -5.86 13.56
N ILE A 130 4.12 -5.93 12.54
CA ILE A 130 2.70 -5.65 12.70
C ILE A 130 2.04 -6.84 13.41
N SER A 131 1.71 -6.65 14.68
CA SER A 131 0.94 -7.54 15.52
C SER A 131 -0.38 -6.89 15.96
N GLU A 132 -1.24 -7.65 16.65
CA GLU A 132 -2.45 -7.08 17.26
C GLU A 132 -2.12 -5.99 18.29
N ASP A 133 -1.12 -6.21 19.14
CA ASP A 133 -0.64 -5.21 20.10
C ASP A 133 -0.14 -3.94 19.42
N PHE A 134 0.58 -4.09 18.30
CA PHE A 134 1.03 -2.97 17.50
C PHE A 134 -0.16 -2.18 16.91
N ILE A 135 -1.14 -2.87 16.31
CA ILE A 135 -2.36 -2.26 15.77
C ILE A 135 -3.18 -1.55 16.86
N ASN A 136 -3.15 -2.04 18.10
CA ASN A 136 -3.85 -1.44 19.24
C ASN A 136 -3.15 -0.19 19.81
N THR A 137 -1.85 -0.03 19.56
CA THR A 137 -1.03 1.04 20.14
C THR A 137 -0.68 2.14 19.15
N ILE A 138 -0.63 1.82 17.85
CA ILE A 138 -0.43 2.80 16.80
C ILE A 138 -1.61 3.77 16.70
N SER A 139 -1.33 5.06 16.53
CA SER A 139 -2.37 6.11 16.48
C SER A 139 -1.94 7.29 15.62
N GLY A 140 -2.86 8.24 15.41
CA GLY A 140 -2.57 9.51 14.76
C GLY A 140 -2.03 9.37 13.32
N ASN A 141 -0.99 10.14 13.00
CA ASN A 141 -0.39 10.16 11.67
C ASN A 141 0.26 8.83 11.28
N ASP A 142 0.76 8.06 12.26
CA ASP A 142 1.43 6.78 12.01
C ASP A 142 0.38 5.73 11.59
N LEU A 143 -0.75 5.67 12.31
CA LEU A 143 -1.89 4.83 11.92
C LEU A 143 -2.44 5.23 10.55
N HIS A 144 -2.52 6.54 10.27
CA HIS A 144 -2.93 7.01 8.95
C HIS A 144 -1.99 6.54 7.84
N ALA A 145 -0.67 6.63 8.04
CA ALA A 145 0.31 6.15 7.07
C ALA A 145 0.21 4.64 6.85
N LEU A 146 0.07 3.86 7.94
CA LEU A 146 -0.13 2.42 7.87
C LEU A 146 -1.39 2.06 7.08
N ASN A 147 -2.52 2.69 7.39
CA ASN A 147 -3.80 2.45 6.71
C ASN A 147 -3.67 2.65 5.20
N ARG A 148 -2.97 3.71 4.78
CA ARG A 148 -2.78 4.02 3.36
C ARG A 148 -1.87 3.04 2.64
N LEU A 149 -0.77 2.63 3.27
CA LEU A 149 0.16 1.66 2.68
C LEU A 149 -0.50 0.28 2.56
N VAL A 150 -1.23 -0.17 3.58
CA VAL A 150 -1.96 -1.44 3.56
C VAL A 150 -3.13 -1.40 2.55
N ALA A 151 -3.88 -0.29 2.48
CA ALA A 151 -4.93 -0.15 1.48
C ALA A 151 -4.38 -0.20 0.06
N LEU A 152 -3.25 0.49 -0.21
CA LEU A 152 -2.58 0.44 -1.51
C LEU A 152 -2.06 -0.97 -1.82
N TYR A 153 -1.49 -1.65 -0.82
CA TYR A 153 -1.08 -3.04 -0.93
C TYR A 153 -2.23 -3.92 -1.43
N ILE A 154 -3.37 -3.87 -0.73
CA ILE A 154 -4.57 -4.65 -1.06
C ILE A 154 -5.04 -4.29 -2.46
N GLU A 155 -5.13 -3.00 -2.78
CA GLU A 155 -5.62 -2.53 -4.07
C GLU A 155 -4.82 -3.08 -5.25
N LEU A 156 -3.50 -3.17 -5.09
CA LEU A 156 -2.56 -3.59 -6.13
C LEU A 156 -2.44 -5.11 -6.27
N TYR A 157 -2.58 -5.87 -5.18
CA TYR A 157 -2.19 -7.28 -5.16
C TYR A 157 -3.32 -8.25 -4.81
N ASP A 158 -4.42 -7.77 -4.22
CA ASP A 158 -5.55 -8.61 -3.90
C ASP A 158 -6.58 -8.61 -5.03
N ASN A 159 -6.51 -9.65 -5.87
CA ASN A 159 -7.41 -9.83 -7.00
C ASN A 159 -8.83 -10.24 -6.59
N SER A 160 -9.07 -10.57 -5.31
CA SER A 160 -10.38 -10.99 -4.83
C SER A 160 -11.26 -9.83 -4.38
N ILE A 161 -10.70 -8.63 -4.21
CA ILE A 161 -11.48 -7.48 -3.75
C ILE A 161 -12.48 -7.03 -4.79
N LYS A 162 -13.68 -6.69 -4.32
CA LYS A 162 -14.71 -6.11 -5.16
C LYS A 162 -14.27 -4.73 -5.65
N LYS A 163 -14.10 -4.59 -6.97
CA LYS A 163 -13.89 -3.29 -7.61
C LYS A 163 -15.22 -2.58 -7.81
N MET A 164 -15.23 -1.27 -7.63
CA MET A 164 -16.41 -0.45 -7.88
C MET A 164 -16.72 -0.44 -9.38
N GLY A 165 -17.84 -1.05 -9.74
CA GLY A 165 -18.40 -0.92 -11.08
C GLY A 165 -19.21 0.38 -11.24
N PRO A 166 -19.86 0.58 -12.40
CA PRO A 166 -20.75 1.71 -12.66
C PRO A 166 -21.90 1.85 -11.64
N GLU A 167 -22.25 0.78 -10.92
CA GLU A 167 -23.32 0.77 -9.93
C GLU A 167 -23.03 1.64 -8.70
N THR A 168 -21.75 1.84 -8.37
CA THR A 168 -21.33 2.74 -7.29
C THR A 168 -21.45 4.21 -7.67
N ASP A 169 -21.35 4.56 -8.95
CA ASP A 169 -21.79 5.87 -9.47
C ASP A 169 -23.29 6.07 -9.28
N VAL A 170 -24.10 5.01 -9.27
CA VAL A 170 -25.56 5.10 -9.07
C VAL A 170 -25.91 5.42 -7.62
N LEU A 171 -25.18 4.86 -6.65
CA LEU A 171 -25.30 5.22 -5.23
C LEU A 171 -24.91 6.69 -4.98
N ALA A 172 -23.93 7.22 -5.72
CA ALA A 172 -23.48 8.61 -5.65
C ALA A 172 -24.42 9.63 -6.32
N LYS A 173 -25.37 9.19 -7.17
CA LYS A 173 -26.20 10.09 -8.00
C LYS A 173 -27.47 10.63 -7.32
N LYS A 174 -27.87 10.11 -6.15
CA LYS A 174 -29.04 10.59 -5.37
C LYS A 174 -28.75 10.84 -3.88
N SER A 175 -27.61 10.36 -3.42
CA SER A 175 -27.08 10.42 -2.05
C SER A 175 -25.58 10.57 -2.17
N CYS A 176 -24.93 11.25 -1.23
CA CYS A 176 -23.47 11.26 -1.20
C CYS A 176 -22.98 10.02 -0.42
N ALA A 177 -21.89 9.43 -0.90
CA ALA A 177 -21.22 8.33 -0.22
C ALA A 177 -20.11 8.87 0.69
N LYS A 178 -20.09 8.39 1.94
CA LYS A 178 -19.01 8.58 2.91
C LYS A 178 -18.41 7.21 3.23
N PHE A 179 -17.15 7.17 3.64
CA PHE A 179 -16.44 5.91 3.87
C PHE A 179 -15.62 6.03 5.14
N GLU A 180 -15.77 5.07 6.05
CA GLU A 180 -14.90 4.93 7.23
C GLU A 180 -14.08 3.66 7.10
N SER A 181 -12.79 3.73 7.41
CA SER A 181 -11.88 2.60 7.25
C SER A 181 -11.33 2.11 8.58
N GLY A 182 -11.21 0.78 8.71
CA GLY A 182 -10.62 0.12 9.86
C GLY A 182 -9.49 -0.81 9.42
N ILE A 183 -8.50 -1.02 10.30
CA ILE A 183 -7.52 -2.10 10.18
C ILE A 183 -7.63 -3.00 11.41
N GLY A 184 -7.54 -4.30 11.18
CA GLY A 184 -7.49 -5.30 12.24
C GLY A 184 -6.67 -6.52 11.83
N PHE A 185 -6.26 -7.31 12.82
CA PHE A 185 -5.49 -8.53 12.56
C PHE A 185 -6.33 -9.64 11.91
N THR A 186 -7.66 -9.54 12.00
CA THR A 186 -8.62 -10.41 11.34
C THR A 186 -9.66 -9.58 10.59
N GLY A 187 -10.34 -10.19 9.63
CA GLY A 187 -11.41 -9.52 8.88
C GLY A 187 -12.54 -9.04 9.81
N THR A 188 -12.90 -9.86 10.80
CA THR A 188 -13.91 -9.51 11.80
C THR A 188 -13.47 -8.32 12.66
N ALA A 189 -12.24 -8.33 13.19
CA ALA A 189 -11.75 -7.21 14.02
C ALA A 189 -11.67 -5.90 13.21
N SER A 190 -11.20 -5.99 11.96
CA SER A 190 -11.16 -4.86 11.04
C SER A 190 -12.55 -4.30 10.74
N SER A 191 -13.52 -5.20 10.49
CA SER A 191 -14.90 -4.81 10.17
C SER A 191 -15.61 -4.17 11.35
N ILE A 192 -15.42 -4.70 12.57
CA ILE A 192 -16.02 -4.12 13.79
C ILE A 192 -15.55 -2.68 13.96
N ARG A 193 -14.24 -2.43 13.89
CA ARG A 193 -13.67 -1.08 14.02
C ARG A 193 -14.22 -0.11 12.98
N SER A 194 -14.23 -0.53 11.72
CA SER A 194 -14.76 0.30 10.63
C SER A 194 -16.24 0.65 10.81
N VAL A 195 -17.03 -0.29 11.36
CA VAL A 195 -18.46 -0.06 11.65
C VAL A 195 -18.65 0.82 12.89
N GLU A 196 -17.85 0.64 13.94
CA GLU A 196 -17.88 1.49 15.13
C GLU A 196 -17.55 2.94 14.79
N ASP A 197 -16.53 3.17 13.96
CA ASP A 197 -16.18 4.51 13.48
C ASP A 197 -17.31 5.12 12.63
N ALA A 198 -17.92 4.33 11.74
CA ALA A 198 -19.07 4.76 10.94
C ALA A 198 -20.28 5.13 11.82
N GLN A 199 -20.52 4.37 12.90
CA GLN A 199 -21.59 4.66 13.84
C GLN A 199 -21.29 5.92 14.67
N ALA A 200 -20.05 6.09 15.13
CA ALA A 200 -19.63 7.29 15.84
C ALA A 200 -19.78 8.55 14.97
N TYR A 201 -19.51 8.45 13.67
CA TYR A 201 -19.78 9.53 12.71
C TYR A 201 -21.26 9.88 12.65
N ILE A 202 -22.15 8.90 12.46
CA ILE A 202 -23.60 9.12 12.47
C ILE A 202 -24.05 9.82 13.77
N ASP A 203 -23.59 9.30 14.91
CA ASP A 203 -23.97 9.78 16.24
C ASP A 203 -23.44 11.19 16.54
N SER A 204 -22.39 11.63 15.82
CA SER A 204 -21.77 12.97 15.99
C SER A 204 -22.55 14.13 15.33
N GLY A 205 -23.73 13.86 14.76
CA GLY A 205 -24.59 14.87 14.14
C GLY A 205 -24.95 14.60 12.68
N HIS A 206 -24.56 13.45 12.15
CA HIS A 206 -24.81 13.02 10.77
C HIS A 206 -25.96 11.99 10.71
N GLY A 207 -27.06 12.26 11.42
CA GLY A 207 -28.22 11.35 11.52
C GLY A 207 -28.99 11.14 10.21
N ASP A 208 -28.66 11.91 9.17
CA ASP A 208 -29.12 11.73 7.79
C ASP A 208 -28.30 10.70 7.01
N CYS A 209 -27.26 10.13 7.63
CA CYS A 209 -26.45 9.03 7.11
C CYS A 209 -26.89 7.69 7.68
N LYS A 210 -26.72 6.63 6.88
CA LYS A 210 -26.89 5.24 7.31
C LYS A 210 -25.81 4.35 6.70
N ILE A 211 -25.45 3.28 7.39
CA ILE A 211 -24.54 2.27 6.85
C ILE A 211 -25.22 1.57 5.67
N ALA A 212 -24.55 1.57 4.51
CA ALA A 212 -24.99 0.91 3.30
C ALA A 212 -24.33 -0.47 3.12
N GLY A 213 -23.11 -0.65 3.62
CA GLY A 213 -22.40 -1.92 3.59
C GLY A 213 -20.95 -1.78 4.05
N THR A 214 -20.29 -2.91 4.29
CA THR A 214 -18.88 -2.97 4.69
C THR A 214 -18.15 -3.98 3.82
N ASP A 215 -17.08 -3.54 3.17
CA ASP A 215 -16.18 -4.39 2.40
C ASP A 215 -14.92 -4.63 3.22
N THR A 216 -14.46 -5.88 3.30
CA THR A 216 -13.26 -6.26 4.06
C THR A 216 -12.35 -7.08 3.17
N SER A 217 -11.06 -6.75 3.18
CA SER A 217 -10.05 -7.61 2.59
C SER A 217 -8.82 -7.76 3.46
N CYS A 218 -8.16 -8.90 3.32
CA CYS A 218 -6.99 -9.26 4.10
C CYS A 218 -5.77 -9.33 3.20
N ALA A 219 -4.81 -8.46 3.47
CA ALA A 219 -3.49 -8.58 2.88
C ALA A 219 -2.81 -9.87 3.37
N LEU A 220 -1.96 -10.43 2.51
CA LEU A 220 -0.74 -11.11 2.96
C LEU A 220 -0.92 -12.36 3.83
N GLY A 221 -1.87 -13.23 3.47
CA GLY A 221 -2.03 -14.54 4.11
C GLY A 221 -2.83 -14.52 5.41
N SER A 222 -3.81 -13.61 5.53
CA SER A 222 -4.90 -13.56 6.53
C SER A 222 -4.70 -12.76 7.82
N HIS A 223 -3.56 -12.10 8.01
CA HIS A 223 -3.19 -11.49 9.30
C HIS A 223 -3.35 -9.98 9.40
N ILE A 224 -3.50 -9.26 8.28
CA ILE A 224 -3.82 -7.83 8.33
C ILE A 224 -4.94 -7.60 7.36
N CYS A 225 -6.07 -7.18 7.90
CA CYS A 225 -7.25 -6.87 7.13
C CYS A 225 -7.55 -5.39 7.23
N ALA A 226 -7.97 -4.83 6.11
CA ALA A 226 -8.58 -3.53 6.04
C ALA A 226 -10.07 -3.72 5.74
N SER A 227 -10.90 -2.91 6.38
CA SER A 227 -12.33 -2.83 6.14
C SER A 227 -12.69 -1.41 5.78
N THR A 228 -13.65 -1.24 4.89
CA THR A 228 -14.22 0.06 4.56
C THR A 228 -15.74 -0.05 4.63
N THR A 229 -16.33 0.72 5.54
CA THR A 229 -17.76 0.84 5.73
C THR A 229 -18.25 2.04 4.93
N THR A 230 -19.14 1.76 3.98
CA THR A 230 -19.79 2.78 3.15
C THR A 230 -21.04 3.27 3.87
N LEU A 231 -21.11 4.59 4.03
CA LEU A 231 -22.25 5.34 4.52
C LEU A 231 -22.97 5.99 3.34
N GLN A 232 -24.29 5.87 3.32
CA GLN A 232 -25.17 6.59 2.40
C GLN A 232 -25.83 7.73 3.16
N CYS A 233 -25.58 8.96 2.73
CA CYS A 233 -26.11 10.18 3.37
C CYS A 233 -27.11 10.91 2.48
N PHE A 234 -28.00 11.70 3.09
CA PHE A 234 -29.03 12.47 2.39
C PHE A 234 -29.17 13.89 2.94
N GLY A 235 -29.10 14.92 2.08
CA GLY A 235 -29.38 16.29 2.53
C GLY A 235 -28.18 16.97 3.18
N GLY A 236 -28.24 17.31 4.47
CA GLY A 236 -27.28 18.21 5.14
C GLY A 236 -25.85 17.68 5.21
N SER A 237 -25.65 16.37 5.40
CA SER A 237 -24.31 15.76 5.34
C SER A 237 -23.80 15.62 3.90
N CYS A 238 -24.66 15.91 2.93
CA CYS A 238 -24.33 16.01 1.51
C CYS A 238 -24.19 17.45 1.00
N SER A 239 -24.15 18.46 1.88
CA SER A 239 -23.87 19.83 1.45
C SER A 239 -22.40 19.98 1.03
N GLY A 240 -22.17 19.75 -0.27
CA GLY A 240 -20.93 20.00 -1.02
C GLY A 240 -20.50 18.79 -1.88
N GLY A 241 -20.41 18.83 -3.21
CA GLY A 241 -20.12 20.01 -4.00
C GLY A 241 -18.91 20.78 -3.45
N GLY A 242 -17.91 20.09 -2.89
CA GLY A 242 -16.79 20.68 -2.16
C GLY A 242 -17.00 20.73 -0.65
N GLY A 243 -16.04 20.22 0.12
CA GLY A 243 -15.97 20.41 1.58
C GLY A 243 -16.42 19.26 2.48
N SER A 244 -15.46 18.74 3.26
CA SER A 244 -15.57 18.10 4.59
C SER A 244 -16.02 16.64 4.73
N GLY A 245 -15.06 15.70 4.63
CA GLY A 245 -14.42 15.05 5.79
C GLY A 245 -14.84 13.61 6.10
N GLY A 246 -13.85 12.76 6.42
CA GLY A 246 -14.01 11.35 6.83
C GLY A 246 -12.76 10.48 6.60
N GLY A 247 -11.56 11.07 6.54
CA GLY A 247 -10.30 10.34 6.69
C GLY A 247 -9.66 10.88 7.95
N GLY A 248 -9.51 10.03 8.96
CA GLY A 248 -9.12 10.38 10.33
C GLY A 248 -8.05 11.46 10.45
N GLY A 249 -8.48 12.66 10.82
CA GLY A 249 -7.65 13.71 11.41
C GLY A 249 -7.98 13.80 12.88
N TRP A 250 -7.16 13.16 13.72
CA TRP A 250 -7.26 13.24 15.17
C TRP A 250 -7.14 14.70 15.62
N LYS A 251 -8.24 15.32 16.05
CA LYS A 251 -8.16 16.46 16.98
C LYS A 251 -8.18 15.90 18.38
N VAL A 252 -7.00 15.82 18.98
CA VAL A 252 -6.86 15.65 20.43
C VAL A 252 -7.40 16.91 21.08
N SER A 253 -8.60 16.86 21.67
CA SER A 253 -9.04 17.91 22.59
C SER A 253 -8.35 17.67 23.94
N ASN A 254 -7.32 18.46 24.23
CA ASN A 254 -6.84 18.58 25.61
C ASN A 254 -7.73 19.59 26.34
N LYS A 255 -8.53 19.07 27.28
CA LYS A 255 -9.29 19.76 28.34
C LYS A 255 -10.21 20.92 27.96
#